data_AF-A0A1Q3BCP9-F1
#
_entry.id   AF-A0A1Q3BCP9-F1
#
_cell.length_a   1.000
_cell.length_b   1.000
_cell.length_c   1.000
_cell.angle_alpha   90.00
_cell.angle_beta   90.00
_cell.angle_gamma   90.00
#
_symmetry.space_group_name_H-M   'P 1'
#
loop_
_entity.id
_entity.type
_entity.pdbx_description
1 polymer ?
#
loop_
_entity_poly.entity_id
_entity_poly.type
_entity_poly.pdbx_seq_one_letter_code
_entity_poly.pdbx_strand_id
1 'polypeptide(L)'
;LTHEGTEQVKNAKLTLLNRDYELFKIQPNKSIKNLYNHLLDIINALLGLGKVFGKDELVRKLLGCLNDEWEPTVMAIEESKDLKVMEIEELLGSLMTHKVKLNKKSANLVEKKPQEERRKDIALKSTH
;
A
#
# COMPACT_ATOMS: atom_id res chain seq x y z
N LEU A 1 9.53 -40.35 22.70
CA LEU A 1 9.31 -38.90 22.89
C LEU A 1 8.20 -38.46 21.94
N THR A 2 7.26 -37.66 22.43
CA THR A 2 5.93 -37.40 21.86
C THR A 2 5.97 -36.57 20.57
N HIS A 3 6.06 -37.25 19.41
CA HIS A 3 5.94 -36.65 18.07
C HIS A 3 4.59 -35.95 17.85
N GLU A 4 3.53 -36.37 18.55
CA GLU A 4 2.19 -35.80 18.46
C GLU A 4 2.13 -34.37 19.03
N GLY A 5 2.80 -34.12 20.17
CA GLY A 5 2.84 -32.79 20.81
C GLY A 5 3.52 -31.73 19.94
N THR A 6 4.57 -32.10 19.22
CA THR A 6 5.27 -31.20 18.29
C THR A 6 4.44 -30.87 17.06
N GLU A 7 3.70 -31.84 16.51
CA GLU A 7 2.81 -31.60 15.36
C GLU A 7 1.57 -30.78 15.73
N GLN A 8 0.98 -31.01 16.91
CA GLN A 8 -0.16 -30.23 17.40
C GLN A 8 0.21 -28.75 17.56
N VAL A 9 1.38 -28.46 18.13
CA VAL A 9 1.90 -27.08 18.27
C VAL A 9 2.16 -26.45 16.90
N LYS A 10 2.75 -27.21 15.97
CA LYS A 10 3.00 -26.75 14.59
C LYS A 10 1.69 -26.37 13.89
N ASN A 11 0.68 -27.23 13.97
CA ASN A 11 -0.63 -27.01 13.34
C ASN A 11 -1.38 -25.82 13.94
N ALA A 12 -1.32 -25.64 15.26
CA ALA A 12 -1.88 -24.47 15.93
C ALA A 12 -1.22 -23.17 15.43
N LYS A 13 0.11 -23.16 15.33
CA LYS A 13 0.87 -22.00 14.82
C LYS A 13 0.55 -21.71 13.36
N LEU A 14 0.46 -22.73 12.52
CA LEU A 14 0.08 -22.60 11.10
C LEU A 14 -1.34 -22.04 10.96
N THR A 15 -2.27 -22.45 11.81
CA THR A 15 -3.64 -21.93 11.84
C THR A 15 -3.67 -20.44 12.18
N LEU A 16 -2.94 -20.03 13.23
CA LEU A 16 -2.85 -18.62 13.62
C LEU A 16 -2.21 -17.76 12.53
N LEU A 17 -1.07 -18.19 11.99
CA LEU A 17 -0.37 -17.45 10.94
C LEU A 17 -1.17 -17.36 9.64
N ASN A 18 -1.92 -18.40 9.28
CA ASN A 18 -2.83 -18.33 8.14
C ASN A 18 -3.93 -17.30 8.39
N ARG A 19 -4.50 -17.25 9.60
CA ARG A 19 -5.49 -16.23 9.94
C ARG A 19 -4.89 -14.83 9.87
N ASP A 20 -3.70 -14.63 10.42
CA ASP A 20 -3.00 -13.34 10.37
C ASP A 20 -2.71 -12.95 8.92
N TYR A 21 -2.22 -13.88 8.10
CA TYR A 21 -2.03 -13.69 6.67
C TYR A 21 -3.33 -13.26 6.00
N GLU A 22 -4.42 -14.02 6.13
CA GLU A 22 -5.70 -13.73 5.47
C GLU A 22 -6.29 -12.37 5.86
N LEU A 23 -6.27 -12.03 7.15
CA LEU A 23 -6.84 -10.79 7.68
C LEU A 23 -5.88 -9.59 7.60
N PHE A 24 -4.64 -9.78 7.15
CA PHE A 24 -3.67 -8.71 7.13
C PHE A 24 -4.10 -7.56 6.20
N LYS A 25 -4.16 -6.35 6.75
CA LYS A 25 -4.45 -5.11 6.05
C LYS A 25 -3.52 -4.01 6.53
N ILE A 26 -3.17 -3.08 5.63
CA ILE A 26 -2.43 -1.87 6.00
C ILE A 26 -3.27 -1.04 6.97
N GLN A 27 -2.65 -0.56 8.05
CA GLN A 27 -3.29 0.38 8.96
C GLN A 27 -3.27 1.80 8.36
N PRO A 28 -4.26 2.64 8.68
CA PRO A 28 -4.23 4.06 8.35
C PRO A 28 -2.88 4.67 8.78
N ASN A 29 -2.33 5.55 7.94
CA ASN A 29 -1.05 6.24 8.16
C ASN A 29 0.23 5.38 8.07
N LYS A 30 0.16 4.07 7.82
CA LYS A 30 1.37 3.28 7.55
C LYS A 30 1.87 3.47 6.12
N SER A 31 3.18 3.28 5.92
CA SER A 31 3.80 3.30 4.60
C SER A 31 3.61 1.96 3.88
N ILE A 32 3.66 1.96 2.54
CA ILE A 32 3.66 0.72 1.74
C ILE A 32 4.86 -0.16 2.09
N LYS A 33 6.01 0.44 2.42
CA LYS A 33 7.19 -0.30 2.89
C LYS A 33 6.91 -1.05 4.20
N ASN A 34 6.24 -0.40 5.16
CA ASN A 34 5.89 -1.04 6.43
C ASN A 34 4.87 -2.16 6.25
N LEU A 35 3.90 -1.98 5.34
CA LEU A 35 2.97 -3.04 4.93
C LEU A 35 3.74 -4.24 4.38
N TYR A 36 4.61 -4.02 3.41
CA TYR A 36 5.36 -5.10 2.74
C TYR A 36 6.27 -5.86 3.71
N ASN A 37 7.02 -5.16 4.56
CA ASN A 37 7.90 -5.80 5.54
C ASN A 37 7.11 -6.73 6.48
N HIS A 38 5.97 -6.27 7.00
CA HIS A 38 5.18 -7.09 7.92
C HIS A 38 4.51 -8.27 7.20
N LEU A 39 4.05 -8.08 5.96
CA LEU A 39 3.57 -9.20 5.13
C LEU A 39 4.68 -10.23 4.90
N LEU A 40 5.91 -9.78 4.63
CA LEU A 40 7.07 -10.64 4.45
C LEU A 40 7.41 -11.43 5.71
N ASP A 41 7.30 -10.83 6.90
CA ASP A 41 7.49 -11.54 8.18
C ASP A 41 6.50 -12.71 8.34
N ILE A 42 5.22 -12.49 8.01
CA ILE A 42 4.18 -13.53 8.06
C ILE A 42 4.47 -14.63 7.02
N ILE A 43 4.82 -14.25 5.79
CA ILE A 43 5.17 -15.19 4.71
C ILE A 43 6.36 -16.06 5.13
N ASN A 44 7.42 -15.45 5.65
CA ASN A 44 8.61 -16.17 6.09
C ASN A 44 8.30 -17.16 7.22
N ALA A 45 7.45 -16.75 8.18
CA ALA A 45 6.99 -17.64 9.24
C ALA A 45 6.20 -18.84 8.68
N LEU A 46 5.34 -18.64 7.68
CA LEU A 46 4.57 -19.71 7.03
C LEU A 46 5.46 -20.61 6.16
N LEU A 47 6.42 -20.05 5.41
CA LEU A 47 7.42 -20.80 4.65
C LEU A 47 8.23 -21.72 5.58
N GLY A 48 8.66 -21.21 6.74
CA GLY A 48 9.37 -21.99 7.75
C GLY A 48 8.56 -23.16 8.34
N LEU A 49 7.24 -23.17 8.16
CA LEU A 49 6.35 -24.27 8.55
C LEU A 49 5.97 -25.20 7.39
N GLY A 50 6.49 -24.94 6.18
CA GLY A 50 6.29 -25.78 4.99
C GLY A 50 5.19 -25.31 4.04
N LYS A 51 4.61 -24.11 4.24
CA LYS A 51 3.71 -23.51 3.23
C LYS A 51 4.54 -23.08 2.02
N VAL A 52 3.95 -23.14 0.83
CA VAL A 52 4.55 -22.68 -0.42
C VAL A 52 3.62 -21.63 -1.03
N PHE A 53 4.19 -20.58 -1.60
CA PHE A 53 3.44 -19.48 -2.21
C PHE A 53 3.79 -19.33 -3.68
N GLY A 54 2.78 -19.13 -4.52
CA GLY A 54 2.98 -18.72 -5.92
C GLY A 54 3.40 -17.25 -6.01
N LYS A 55 4.18 -16.89 -7.04
CA LYS A 55 4.53 -15.47 -7.26
C LYS A 55 3.28 -14.59 -7.42
N ASP A 56 2.35 -15.06 -8.23
CA ASP A 56 1.10 -14.38 -8.54
C ASP A 56 0.16 -14.33 -7.30
N GLU A 57 0.23 -15.34 -6.43
CA GLU A 57 -0.44 -15.32 -5.12
C GLU A 57 0.08 -14.19 -4.26
N LEU A 58 1.41 -13.97 -4.19
CA LEU A 58 2.00 -12.90 -3.39
C LEU A 58 1.65 -11.51 -3.92
N VAL A 59 1.61 -11.35 -5.26
CA VAL A 59 1.16 -10.10 -5.91
C VAL A 59 -0.29 -9.77 -5.55
N ARG A 60 -1.19 -10.74 -5.74
CA ARG A 60 -2.61 -10.58 -5.36
C ARG A 60 -2.76 -10.36 -3.86
N LYS A 61 -1.93 -11.03 -3.06
CA LYS A 61 -1.96 -10.83 -1.62
C LYS A 61 -1.60 -9.40 -1.23
N LEU A 62 -0.53 -8.84 -1.81
CA LEU A 62 -0.10 -7.48 -1.52
C LEU A 62 -1.19 -6.45 -1.91
N LEU A 63 -1.82 -6.61 -3.08
CA LEU A 63 -2.97 -5.79 -3.48
C LEU A 63 -4.13 -5.93 -2.49
N GLY A 64 -4.45 -7.17 -2.11
CA GLY A 64 -5.48 -7.50 -1.15
C GLY A 64 -5.19 -7.00 0.28
N CYS A 65 -3.95 -6.63 0.61
CA CYS A 65 -3.61 -6.04 1.91
C CYS A 65 -3.87 -4.53 1.96
N LEU A 66 -4.16 -3.88 0.83
CA LEU A 66 -4.45 -2.44 0.80
C LEU A 66 -5.85 -2.16 1.38
N ASN A 67 -6.00 -0.98 2.00
CA ASN A 67 -7.29 -0.46 2.49
C ASN A 67 -8.03 0.28 1.36
N ASP A 68 -9.30 0.59 1.60
CA ASP A 68 -10.24 1.14 0.60
C ASP A 68 -9.76 2.43 -0.07
N GLU A 69 -8.90 3.22 0.59
CA GLU A 69 -8.27 4.42 0.01
C GLU A 69 -7.44 4.13 -1.26
N TRP A 70 -7.01 2.88 -1.44
CA TRP A 70 -6.21 2.44 -2.59
C TRP A 70 -7.02 1.74 -3.66
N GLU A 71 -8.33 1.53 -3.45
CA GLU A 71 -9.20 0.82 -4.39
C GLU A 71 -9.08 1.35 -5.83
N PRO A 72 -9.06 2.68 -6.09
CA PRO A 72 -8.86 3.18 -7.46
C PRO A 72 -7.50 2.82 -8.06
N THR A 73 -6.46 2.70 -7.23
CA THR A 73 -5.11 2.30 -7.68
C THR A 73 -5.06 0.80 -7.97
N VAL A 74 -5.71 -0.01 -7.13
CA VAL A 74 -5.82 -1.46 -7.31
C VAL A 74 -6.55 -1.75 -8.62
N MET A 75 -7.72 -1.15 -8.82
CA MET A 75 -8.52 -1.31 -10.04
C MET A 75 -7.72 -0.95 -11.29
N ALA A 76 -7.04 0.20 -11.30
CA ALA A 76 -6.23 0.63 -12.43
C ALA A 76 -5.06 -0.34 -12.74
N ILE A 77 -4.46 -0.97 -11.72
CA ILE A 77 -3.41 -1.98 -11.90
C ILE A 77 -4.01 -3.27 -12.49
N GLU A 78 -5.13 -3.74 -11.94
CA GLU A 78 -5.83 -4.94 -12.40
C GLU A 78 -6.32 -4.83 -13.85
N GLU A 79 -6.73 -3.63 -14.28
CA GLU A 79 -7.17 -3.37 -15.66
C GLU A 79 -6.01 -3.23 -16.65
N SER A 80 -4.83 -2.78 -16.19
CA SER A 80 -3.71 -2.43 -17.08
C SER A 80 -2.59 -3.47 -17.14
N LYS A 81 -2.54 -4.43 -16.21
CA LYS A 81 -1.43 -5.39 -16.08
C LYS A 81 -1.91 -6.81 -15.86
N ASP A 82 -1.13 -7.78 -16.37
CA ASP A 82 -1.33 -9.19 -16.04
C ASP A 82 -0.63 -9.55 -14.72
N LEU A 83 -1.41 -9.74 -13.66
CA LEU A 83 -0.91 -10.07 -12.33
C LEU A 83 -0.19 -11.43 -12.25
N LYS A 84 -0.37 -12.33 -13.23
CA LYS A 84 0.28 -13.64 -13.23
C LYS A 84 1.77 -13.56 -13.53
N VAL A 85 2.19 -12.56 -14.29
CA VAL A 85 3.57 -12.36 -14.74
C VAL A 85 4.25 -11.17 -14.09
N MET A 86 3.48 -10.36 -13.34
CA MET A 86 4.00 -9.20 -12.62
C MET A 86 4.92 -9.63 -11.47
N GLU A 87 6.09 -8.98 -11.35
CA GLU A 87 6.97 -9.19 -10.20
C GLU A 87 6.56 -8.26 -9.03
N ILE A 88 6.76 -8.72 -7.80
CA ILE A 88 6.29 -8.02 -6.60
C ILE A 88 7.00 -6.66 -6.40
N GLU A 89 8.25 -6.57 -6.83
CA GLU A 89 9.04 -5.34 -6.81
C GLU A 89 8.47 -4.28 -7.77
N GLU A 90 7.95 -4.71 -8.93
CA GLU A 90 7.28 -3.83 -9.88
C GLU A 90 5.98 -3.26 -9.29
N LEU A 91 5.22 -4.12 -8.59
CA LEU A 91 4.02 -3.69 -7.88
C LEU A 91 4.36 -2.69 -6.77
N LEU A 92 5.38 -2.97 -5.96
CA LEU A 92 5.84 -2.06 -4.91
C LEU A 92 6.25 -0.69 -5.47
N GLY A 93 7.02 -0.68 -6.56
CA GLY A 93 7.41 0.55 -7.24
C GLY A 93 6.21 1.37 -7.73
N SER A 94 5.21 0.69 -8.29
CA SER A 94 3.96 1.30 -8.77
C SER A 94 3.19 1.97 -7.61
N LEU A 95 3.00 1.25 -6.50
CA LEU A 95 2.30 1.74 -5.31
C LEU A 95 3.01 2.91 -4.63
N MET A 96 4.34 2.84 -4.47
CA MET A 96 5.12 3.92 -3.88
C MET A 96 5.09 5.18 -4.75
N THR A 97 5.20 5.03 -6.07
CA THR A 97 5.11 6.14 -7.03
C THR A 97 3.75 6.84 -6.95
N HIS A 98 2.67 6.07 -6.83
CA HIS A 98 1.33 6.63 -6.66
C HIS A 98 1.20 7.45 -5.37
N LYS A 99 1.69 6.94 -4.23
CA LYS A 99 1.67 7.67 -2.94
C LYS A 99 2.38 9.02 -3.03
N VAL A 100 3.54 9.06 -3.67
CA VAL A 100 4.32 10.30 -3.85
C VAL A 100 3.53 11.31 -4.69
N LYS A 101 2.87 10.86 -5.77
CA LYS A 101 2.03 11.73 -6.61
C LYS A 101 0.82 12.29 -5.84
N LEU A 102 0.15 11.49 -5.01
CA LEU A 102 -0.94 11.95 -4.15
C LEU A 102 -0.46 13.02 -3.16
N ASN A 103 0.65 12.76 -2.47
CA ASN A 103 1.22 13.69 -1.49
C ASN A 103 1.65 15.04 -2.12
N LYS A 104 2.15 15.02 -3.37
CA LYS A 104 2.47 16.26 -4.10
C LYS A 104 1.21 17.04 -4.47
N LYS A 105 0.13 16.37 -4.87
CA LYS A 105 -1.15 17.02 -5.18
C LYS A 105 -1.76 17.66 -3.94
N SER A 106 -1.70 17.01 -2.78
CA SER A 106 -2.19 17.60 -1.52
C SER A 106 -1.34 18.79 -1.05
N ALA A 107 -0.01 18.74 -1.21
CA ALA A 107 0.86 19.89 -0.93
C ALA A 107 0.56 21.10 -1.85
N ASN A 108 0.40 20.86 -3.15
CA ASN A 108 0.08 21.92 -4.13
C ASN A 108 -1.32 22.54 -3.94
N LEU A 109 -2.24 21.86 -3.26
CA LEU A 109 -3.56 22.40 -2.92
C LEU A 109 -3.52 23.35 -1.71
N VAL A 110 -2.53 23.20 -0.81
CA VAL A 110 -2.35 24.10 0.34
C VAL A 110 -1.73 25.45 -0.06
N GLU A 111 -0.97 25.49 -1.16
CA GLU A 111 -0.32 26.73 -1.65
C GLU A 111 -1.22 27.60 -2.54
N LYS A 112 -2.40 27.12 -2.97
CA LYS A 112 -3.38 27.94 -3.70
C LYS A 112 -4.44 28.53 -2.77
N LYS A 113 -4.05 29.44 -1.88
CA LYS A 113 -5.00 30.46 -1.39
C LYS A 113 -5.17 31.51 -2.50
N PRO A 114 -6.39 31.81 -2.97
CA PRO A 114 -6.60 32.92 -3.90
C PRO A 114 -6.30 34.23 -3.15
N GLN A 115 -5.18 34.89 -3.46
CA GLN A 115 -5.09 36.34 -3.25
C GLN A 115 -5.85 37.03 -4.37
N GLU A 116 -7.17 37.03 -4.23
CA GLU A 116 -8.03 37.95 -4.96
C GLU A 116 -8.30 39.13 -4.03
N GLU A 117 -7.45 40.18 -4.08
CA GLU A 117 -7.96 41.54 -3.95
C GLU A 117 -6.97 42.63 -4.39
N ARG A 118 -7.53 43.57 -5.15
CA ARG A 118 -7.10 44.96 -5.44
C ARG A 118 -6.20 45.19 -6.65
N ARG A 119 -6.82 45.03 -7.83
CA ARG A 119 -6.61 46.00 -8.92
C ARG A 119 -7.22 47.36 -8.51
N LYS A 120 -6.41 48.42 -8.55
CA LYS A 120 -6.54 49.64 -9.37
C LYS A 120 -5.84 50.81 -8.68
N ASP A 121 -4.56 50.98 -9.00
CA ASP A 121 -3.85 52.23 -8.80
C ASP A 121 -4.62 53.38 -9.45
N ILE A 122 -4.96 54.38 -8.63
CA ILE A 122 -5.53 55.65 -9.07
C ILE A 122 -4.36 56.50 -9.56
N ALA A 123 -4.18 56.56 -10.88
CA ALA A 123 -3.50 57.67 -11.55
C ALA A 123 -4.60 58.65 -11.99
N LEU A 124 -4.55 59.97 -11.81
CA LEU A 124 -3.46 60.91 -12.04
C LEU A 124 -3.61 62.15 -11.14
N LYS A 125 -2.46 62.69 -10.70
CA LYS A 125 -2.34 64.10 -10.33
C LYS A 125 -2.36 64.93 -11.62
N SER A 126 -3.18 65.98 -11.67
CA SER A 126 -2.80 67.17 -12.42
C SER A 126 -3.40 68.40 -11.74
N THR A 127 -2.51 69.25 -11.24
CA THR A 127 -2.78 70.60 -10.77
C THR A 127 -2.04 71.52 -11.73
N HIS A 128 -2.77 72.32 -12.51
CA HIS A 128 -2.48 73.74 -12.67
C HIS A 128 -3.79 74.46 -13.03
#